data_AF-A0A8T4WCC7-F1
#
_entry.id   AF-A0A8T4WCC7-F1
#
_cell.length_a   1.000
_cell.length_b   1.000
_cell.length_c   1.000
_cell.angle_alpha   90.00
_cell.angle_beta   90.00
_cell.angle_gamma   90.00
#
_symmetry.space_group_name_H-M   'P 1'
#
loop_
_entity.id
_entity.type
_entity.pdbx_description
1 polymer ?
#
loop_
_entity_poly.entity_id
_entity_poly.type
_entity_poly.pdbx_seq_one_letter_code
_entity_poly.pdbx_strand_id
1 'polypeptide(L)'
;MDSPNPEKIRIPLLQRLTDGDGWASTRVWKAGIGTKENANFIIELLASLKIYSFPCNTGVEIRRKHDLKRAAELPLFRYSRGRLARIRQLNDMIECQNRSSIEGDEARYILQLREKDLPYGRISEILWDEYEVSRRPSTICAFVNRIRNEEGHNIQ
;
A
#
# COMPACT_ATOMS: atom_id res chain seq x y z
N MET A 1 -22.43 -25.14 24.64
CA MET A 1 -22.56 -23.78 24.08
C MET A 1 -21.23 -23.45 23.46
N ASP A 2 -21.14 -23.35 22.13
CA ASP A 2 -19.93 -22.88 21.48
C ASP A 2 -19.68 -21.43 21.90
N SER A 3 -18.50 -21.15 22.44
CA SER A 3 -18.06 -19.78 22.70
C SER A 3 -18.25 -18.96 21.42
N PRO A 4 -18.84 -17.74 21.48
CA PRO A 4 -19.07 -16.95 20.29
C PRO A 4 -17.75 -16.73 19.58
N ASN A 5 -17.65 -17.17 18.31
CA ASN A 5 -16.45 -16.97 17.50
C ASN A 5 -16.11 -15.47 17.52
N PRO A 6 -14.97 -15.06 18.12
CA PRO A 6 -14.62 -13.65 18.27
C PRO A 6 -14.58 -12.90 16.94
N GLU A 7 -14.29 -13.59 15.83
CA GLU A 7 -14.28 -13.03 14.49
C GLU A 7 -15.67 -12.53 14.06
N LYS A 8 -16.76 -13.17 14.51
CA LYS A 8 -18.15 -12.77 14.18
C LYS A 8 -18.53 -11.40 14.75
N ILE A 9 -17.79 -10.90 15.75
CA ILE A 9 -18.00 -9.58 16.35
C ILE A 9 -16.93 -8.60 15.86
N ARG A 10 -15.66 -9.04 15.83
CA ARG A 10 -14.51 -8.21 15.48
C ARG A 10 -14.51 -7.76 14.03
N ILE A 11 -14.90 -8.64 13.09
CA ILE A 11 -14.95 -8.28 11.67
C ILE A 11 -16.00 -7.20 11.41
N PRO A 12 -17.29 -7.33 11.82
CA PRO A 12 -18.27 -6.27 11.63
C PRO A 12 -17.90 -4.94 12.30
N LEU A 13 -17.28 -4.99 13.47
CA LEU A 13 -16.79 -3.78 14.15
C LEU A 13 -15.69 -3.11 13.33
N LEU A 14 -14.68 -3.88 12.92
CA LEU A 14 -13.59 -3.37 12.11
C LEU A 14 -14.11 -2.81 10.78
N GLN A 15 -15.04 -3.50 10.12
CA GLN A 15 -15.70 -3.05 8.89
C GLN A 15 -16.33 -1.67 9.03
N ARG A 16 -17.09 -1.48 10.12
CA ARG A 16 -17.76 -0.19 10.38
C ARG A 16 -16.74 0.93 10.59
N LEU A 17 -15.62 0.64 11.25
CA LEU A 17 -14.53 1.59 11.46
C LEU A 17 -13.81 1.92 10.14
N THR A 18 -13.49 0.91 9.33
CA THR A 18 -12.79 1.10 8.05
C THR A 18 -13.67 1.74 6.97
N ASP A 19 -14.99 1.50 6.98
CA ASP A 19 -15.92 2.20 6.10
C ASP A 19 -16.09 3.69 6.45
N GLY A 20 -15.89 4.08 7.72
CA GLY A 20 -15.83 5.49 8.11
C GLY A 20 -14.45 6.10 7.83
N ASP A 21 -13.47 5.71 8.64
CA ASP A 21 -12.16 6.34 8.78
C ASP A 21 -11.02 5.57 8.11
N GLY A 22 -11.33 4.43 7.49
CA GLY A 22 -10.32 3.63 6.82
C GLY A 22 -9.78 4.29 5.56
N TRP A 23 -8.59 3.87 5.14
CA TRP A 23 -7.98 4.30 3.88
C TRP A 23 -7.06 3.22 3.32
N ALA A 24 -6.82 3.29 2.01
CA ALA A 24 -5.87 2.44 1.30
C ALA A 24 -5.20 3.28 0.21
N SER A 25 -3.90 3.07 0.00
CA SER A 25 -3.08 3.84 -0.94
C SER A 25 -2.08 2.94 -1.67
N THR A 26 -2.29 2.84 -2.98
CA THR A 26 -1.39 2.24 -3.97
C THR A 26 -0.11 3.05 -4.14
N ARG A 27 -0.13 4.36 -3.87
CA ARG A 27 1.05 5.25 -4.04
C ARG A 27 2.12 5.04 -2.99
N VAL A 28 1.74 4.70 -1.76
CA VAL A 28 2.69 4.46 -0.65
C VAL A 28 2.73 2.99 -0.23
N TRP A 29 1.87 2.16 -0.82
CA TRP A 29 1.70 0.74 -0.49
C TRP A 29 1.31 0.52 0.97
N LYS A 30 0.22 1.17 1.39
CA LYS A 30 -0.26 1.12 2.77
C LYS A 30 -1.78 1.18 2.84
N ALA A 31 -2.32 0.71 3.95
CA ALA A 31 -3.71 0.91 4.34
C ALA A 31 -3.76 1.29 5.82
N GLY A 32 -4.91 1.74 6.32
CA GLY A 32 -5.00 2.14 7.72
C GLY A 32 -6.36 2.66 8.12
N ILE A 33 -6.43 3.17 9.34
CA ILE A 33 -7.61 3.82 9.94
C ILE A 33 -7.14 5.16 10.52
N GLY A 34 -7.83 6.24 10.16
CA GLY A 34 -7.43 7.63 10.42
C GLY A 34 -7.63 8.14 11.85
N THR A 35 -7.72 7.26 12.86
CA THR A 35 -8.00 7.65 14.25
C THR A 35 -6.75 7.58 15.13
N LYS A 36 -6.49 8.64 15.90
CA LYS A 36 -5.39 8.70 16.89
C LYS A 36 -5.84 8.37 18.29
N GLU A 37 -7.02 8.87 18.68
CA GLU A 37 -7.56 8.77 20.03
C GLU A 37 -7.71 7.30 20.47
N ASN A 38 -8.06 6.42 19.52
CA ASN A 38 -8.27 5.01 19.76
C ASN A 38 -7.20 4.11 19.13
N ALA A 39 -6.01 4.63 18.85
CA ALA A 39 -4.98 3.91 18.10
C ALA A 39 -4.62 2.54 18.73
N ASN A 40 -4.43 2.46 20.04
CA ASN A 40 -4.12 1.20 20.73
C ASN A 40 -5.23 0.16 20.58
N PHE A 41 -6.48 0.57 20.78
CA PHE A 41 -7.65 -0.29 20.60
C PHE A 41 -7.73 -0.84 19.17
N ILE A 42 -7.49 0.01 18.16
CA ILE A 42 -7.48 -0.41 16.76
C ILE A 42 -6.33 -1.38 16.47
N ILE A 43 -5.14 -1.14 17.02
CA ILE A 43 -3.98 -2.02 16.86
C ILE A 43 -4.28 -3.41 17.45
N GLU A 44 -4.85 -3.46 18.66
CA GLU A 44 -5.25 -4.72 19.31
C GLU A 44 -6.34 -5.44 18.52
N LEU A 45 -7.33 -4.70 18.00
CA LEU A 45 -8.40 -5.25 17.16
C LEU A 45 -7.82 -5.90 15.89
N LEU A 46 -6.91 -5.20 15.19
CA LEU A 46 -6.23 -5.72 14.01
C LEU A 46 -5.33 -6.93 14.35
N ALA A 47 -4.57 -6.85 15.44
CA ALA A 47 -3.70 -7.94 15.89
C ALA A 47 -4.51 -9.21 16.21
N SER A 48 -5.72 -9.04 16.77
CA SER A 48 -6.64 -10.15 17.06
C SER A 48 -7.14 -10.86 15.79
N LEU A 49 -7.02 -10.21 14.63
CA LEU A 49 -7.31 -10.76 13.29
C LEU A 49 -6.02 -11.13 12.53
N LYS A 50 -4.89 -11.22 13.25
CA LYS A 50 -3.56 -11.52 12.72
C LYS A 50 -3.07 -10.50 11.69
N ILE A 51 -3.47 -9.22 11.85
CA ILE A 51 -2.98 -8.10 11.05
C ILE A 51 -2.10 -7.24 11.94
N TYR A 52 -0.82 -7.19 11.63
CA TYR A 52 0.09 -6.29 12.33
C TYR A 52 -0.01 -4.86 11.80
N SER A 53 -0.07 -3.90 12.72
CA SER A 53 -0.25 -2.50 12.43
C SER A 53 0.54 -1.62 13.40
N PHE A 54 0.71 -0.36 13.05
CA PHE A 54 1.55 0.58 13.79
C PHE A 54 0.84 1.93 13.95
N PRO A 55 1.04 2.63 15.08
CA PRO A 55 0.61 4.01 15.19
C PRO A 55 1.46 4.92 14.28
N CYS A 56 0.86 6.00 13.80
CA CYS A 56 1.50 7.02 12.99
C CYS A 56 0.88 8.39 13.23
N ASN A 57 1.45 9.42 12.58
CA ASN A 57 0.95 10.80 12.66
C ASN A 57 -0.46 11.01 12.11
N THR A 58 -1.06 10.02 11.43
CA THR A 58 -2.40 10.10 10.84
C THR A 58 -3.37 9.04 11.36
N GLY A 59 -2.96 8.22 12.34
CA GLY A 59 -3.78 7.15 12.91
C GLY A 59 -3.03 5.82 13.00
N VAL A 60 -3.65 4.73 12.56
CA VAL A 60 -3.06 3.38 12.55
C VAL A 60 -2.80 2.93 11.11
N GLU A 61 -1.60 2.43 10.83
CA GLU A 61 -1.21 1.98 9.48
C GLU A 61 -0.83 0.50 9.44
N ILE A 62 -1.16 -0.13 8.32
CA ILE A 62 -0.75 -1.46 7.88
C ILE A 62 0.21 -1.24 6.71
N ARG A 63 1.44 -1.76 6.82
CA ARG A 63 2.52 -1.55 5.83
C ARG A 63 3.16 -2.84 5.32
N ARG A 64 3.03 -3.93 6.08
CA ARG A 64 3.63 -5.22 5.73
C ARG A 64 2.79 -5.89 4.66
N LYS A 65 3.44 -6.48 3.66
CA LYS A 65 2.77 -7.11 2.50
C LYS A 65 1.75 -8.18 2.91
N HIS A 66 2.13 -9.09 3.80
CA HIS A 66 1.24 -10.16 4.24
C HIS A 66 0.01 -9.62 5.00
N ASP A 67 0.21 -8.59 5.82
CA ASP A 67 -0.88 -7.93 6.55
C ASP A 67 -1.82 -7.16 5.60
N LEU A 68 -1.27 -6.51 4.57
CA LEU A 68 -2.07 -5.85 3.53
C LEU A 68 -2.89 -6.86 2.72
N LYS A 69 -2.30 -8.00 2.36
CA LYS A 69 -3.01 -9.10 1.71
C LYS A 69 -4.14 -9.63 2.60
N ARG A 70 -3.83 -9.90 3.86
CA ARG A 70 -4.82 -10.34 4.85
C ARG A 70 -5.95 -9.31 5.00
N ALA A 71 -5.61 -8.03 5.05
CA ALA A 71 -6.56 -6.94 5.12
C ALA A 71 -7.46 -6.86 3.86
N ALA A 72 -6.94 -7.17 2.67
CA ALA A 72 -7.73 -7.22 1.43
C ALA A 72 -8.68 -8.44 1.37
N GLU A 73 -8.27 -9.58 1.94
CA GLU A 73 -9.09 -10.78 2.06
C GLU A 73 -10.23 -10.62 3.07
N LEU A 74 -10.00 -9.85 4.13
CA LEU A 74 -11.06 -9.47 5.05
C LEU A 74 -12.00 -8.48 4.36
N PRO A 75 -13.31 -8.54 4.60
CA PRO A 75 -14.27 -7.64 3.99
C PRO A 75 -14.24 -6.23 4.61
N LEU A 76 -13.06 -5.66 4.88
CA LEU A 76 -12.86 -4.41 5.63
C LEU A 76 -13.67 -3.24 5.08
N PHE A 77 -13.72 -3.08 3.76
CA PHE A 77 -14.51 -2.03 3.13
C PHE A 77 -15.76 -2.65 2.51
N ARG A 78 -16.89 -2.58 3.21
CA ARG A 78 -18.16 -3.14 2.70
C ARG A 78 -18.93 -2.12 1.89
N TYR A 79 -19.03 -0.90 2.41
CA TYR A 79 -19.80 0.18 1.79
C TYR A 79 -18.91 1.21 1.09
N SER A 80 -17.61 1.26 1.41
CA SER A 80 -16.66 2.16 0.76
C SER A 80 -16.04 1.55 -0.50
N ARG A 81 -16.81 1.53 -1.60
CA ARG A 81 -16.40 0.91 -2.89
C ARG A 81 -15.03 1.37 -3.40
N GLY A 82 -14.73 2.67 -3.30
CA GLY A 82 -13.45 3.22 -3.75
C GLY A 82 -12.25 2.77 -2.90
N ARG A 83 -12.43 2.54 -1.60
CA ARG A 83 -11.38 2.01 -0.72
C ARG A 83 -11.20 0.51 -0.90
N LEU A 84 -12.31 -0.20 -1.12
CA LEU A 84 -12.29 -1.62 -1.49
C LEU A 84 -11.50 -1.85 -2.79
N ALA A 85 -11.78 -1.05 -3.83
CA ALA A 85 -11.03 -1.12 -5.09
C ALA A 85 -9.54 -0.87 -4.87
N ARG A 86 -9.19 0.17 -4.09
CA ARG A 86 -7.78 0.49 -3.80
C ARG A 86 -7.04 -0.59 -3.01
N ILE A 87 -7.65 -1.19 -1.99
CA ILE A 87 -6.97 -2.25 -1.23
C ILE A 87 -6.79 -3.52 -2.06
N ARG A 88 -7.74 -3.83 -2.97
CA ARG A 88 -7.62 -4.93 -3.93
C ARG A 88 -6.51 -4.66 -4.94
N GLN A 89 -6.52 -3.49 -5.58
CA GLN A 89 -5.45 -3.08 -6.50
C GLN A 89 -4.09 -3.13 -5.81
N LEU A 90 -3.98 -2.66 -4.56
CA LEU A 90 -2.76 -2.75 -3.78
C LEU A 90 -2.34 -4.22 -3.54
N ASN A 91 -3.28 -5.12 -3.26
CA ASN A 91 -3.00 -6.54 -3.14
C ASN A 91 -2.46 -7.11 -4.46
N ASP A 92 -3.09 -6.80 -5.59
CA ASP A 92 -2.69 -7.27 -6.91
C ASP A 92 -1.27 -6.77 -7.26
N MET A 93 -0.98 -5.49 -7.00
CA MET A 93 0.36 -4.94 -7.13
C MET A 93 1.38 -5.67 -6.24
N ILE A 94 1.01 -6.06 -5.02
CA ILE A 94 1.91 -6.80 -4.12
C ILE A 94 2.21 -8.21 -4.65
N GLU A 95 1.20 -8.89 -5.20
CA GLU A 95 1.31 -10.24 -5.75
C GLU A 95 2.13 -10.26 -7.05
N CYS A 96 1.87 -9.31 -7.95
CA CYS A 96 2.54 -9.16 -9.23
C CYS A 96 3.84 -8.34 -9.16
N GLN A 97 4.39 -8.10 -7.96
CA GLN A 97 5.55 -7.23 -7.80
C GLN A 97 6.75 -7.74 -8.61
N ASN A 98 7.18 -6.97 -9.60
CA ASN A 98 8.37 -7.26 -10.37
C ASN A 98 9.63 -6.91 -9.56
N ARG A 99 10.55 -7.88 -9.47
CA ARG A 99 11.82 -7.79 -8.73
C ARG A 99 13.04 -7.79 -9.64
N SER A 100 12.86 -7.89 -10.96
CA SER A 100 13.97 -7.78 -11.93
C SER A 100 14.57 -6.38 -11.91
N SER A 101 15.74 -6.22 -12.52
CA SER A 101 16.28 -4.91 -12.85
C SER A 101 15.28 -4.08 -13.68
N ILE A 102 15.31 -2.76 -13.51
CA ILE A 102 14.57 -1.79 -14.32
C ILE A 102 15.47 -1.43 -15.50
N GLU A 103 15.05 -1.80 -16.72
CA GLU A 103 15.86 -1.71 -17.94
C GLU A 103 14.98 -1.33 -19.15
N GLY A 104 15.61 -1.02 -20.28
CA GLY A 104 14.93 -0.80 -21.56
C GLY A 104 13.85 0.27 -21.54
N ASP A 105 12.67 -0.04 -22.08
CA ASP A 105 11.54 0.89 -22.21
C ASP A 105 10.98 1.31 -20.85
N GLU A 106 10.95 0.40 -19.87
CA GLU A 106 10.52 0.69 -18.51
C GLU A 106 11.40 1.78 -17.88
N ALA A 107 12.73 1.62 -18.02
CA ALA A 107 13.70 2.59 -17.53
C ALA A 107 13.50 3.97 -18.18
N ARG A 108 13.38 4.01 -19.51
CA ARG A 108 13.16 5.26 -20.27
C ARG A 108 11.88 5.95 -19.82
N TYR A 109 10.79 5.20 -19.67
CA TYR A 109 9.50 5.77 -19.28
C TYR A 109 9.51 6.31 -17.85
N ILE A 110 10.11 5.60 -16.90
CA ILE A 110 10.28 6.07 -15.52
C ILE A 110 11.05 7.40 -15.46
N LEU A 111 12.14 7.52 -16.23
CA LEU A 111 12.94 8.74 -16.28
C LEU A 111 12.14 9.90 -16.87
N GLN A 112 11.40 9.70 -17.97
CA GLN A 112 10.51 10.72 -18.54
C GLN A 112 9.44 11.19 -17.56
N LEU A 113 8.84 10.27 -16.79
CA LEU A 113 7.86 10.64 -15.76
C LEU A 113 8.50 11.43 -14.61
N ARG A 114 9.78 11.16 -14.29
CA ARG A 114 10.54 11.95 -13.30
C ARG A 114 10.97 13.31 -13.80
N GLU A 115 11.23 13.49 -15.09
CA GLU A 115 11.48 14.80 -15.70
C GLU A 115 10.26 15.72 -15.57
N LYS A 116 9.04 15.14 -15.58
CA LYS A 116 7.78 15.85 -15.29
C LYS A 116 7.52 16.07 -13.79
N ASP A 117 8.53 15.83 -12.96
CA ASP A 117 8.51 15.87 -11.50
C ASP A 117 7.39 15.07 -10.82
N LEU A 118 6.97 13.95 -11.43
CA LEU A 118 5.95 13.10 -10.82
C LEU A 118 6.52 12.36 -9.60
N PRO A 119 5.83 12.35 -8.44
CA PRO A 119 6.28 11.60 -7.28
C PRO A 119 6.41 10.10 -7.57
N TYR A 120 7.41 9.42 -7.00
CA TYR A 120 7.64 7.98 -7.22
C TYR A 120 6.42 7.10 -6.97
N GLY A 121 5.57 7.48 -5.99
CA GLY A 121 4.31 6.79 -5.74
C GLY A 121 3.30 6.94 -6.87
N ARG A 122 3.26 8.09 -7.54
CA ARG A 122 2.43 8.31 -8.73
C ARG A 122 2.97 7.56 -9.93
N ILE A 123 4.29 7.47 -10.08
CA ILE A 123 4.92 6.66 -11.14
C ILE A 123 4.59 5.18 -10.95
N SER A 124 4.69 4.66 -9.72
CA SER A 124 4.28 3.28 -9.37
C SER A 124 2.84 2.99 -9.77
N GLU A 125 1.93 3.94 -9.53
CA GLU A 125 0.52 3.84 -9.92
C GLU A 125 0.33 3.86 -11.44
N ILE A 126 1.01 4.78 -12.15
CA ILE A 126 0.94 4.87 -13.63
C ILE A 126 1.47 3.59 -14.30
N LEU A 127 2.61 3.05 -13.84
CA LEU A 127 3.17 1.81 -14.39
C LEU A 127 2.21 0.64 -14.26
N TRP A 128 1.46 0.57 -13.16
CA TRP A 128 0.45 -0.44 -12.97
C TRP A 128 -0.77 -0.19 -13.85
N ASP A 129 -1.32 1.03 -13.82
CA ASP A 129 -2.57 1.37 -14.51
C ASP A 129 -2.44 1.26 -16.05
N GLU A 130 -1.27 1.57 -16.61
CA GLU A 130 -1.07 1.62 -18.07
C GLU A 130 -0.39 0.36 -18.63
N TYR A 131 0.45 -0.31 -17.84
CA TYR A 131 1.31 -1.41 -18.33
C TYR A 131 1.26 -2.67 -17.47
N GLU A 132 0.44 -2.70 -16.41
CA GLU A 132 0.38 -3.79 -15.42
C GLU A 132 1.74 -4.14 -14.79
N VAL A 133 2.67 -3.17 -14.77
CA VAL A 133 4.01 -3.33 -14.19
C VAL A 133 4.00 -2.85 -12.75
N SER A 134 4.14 -3.78 -11.80
CA SER A 134 4.21 -3.44 -10.38
C SER A 134 5.65 -3.20 -9.91
N ARG A 135 6.00 -1.93 -9.69
CA ARG A 135 7.23 -1.51 -9.00
C ARG A 135 6.91 -0.75 -7.73
N ARG A 136 7.69 -1.01 -6.67
CA ARG A 136 7.59 -0.23 -5.44
C ARG A 136 8.14 1.18 -5.64
N PRO A 137 7.54 2.21 -5.02
CA PRO A 137 8.06 3.59 -5.08
C PRO A 137 9.52 3.68 -4.63
N SER A 138 9.92 2.91 -3.61
CA SER A 138 11.31 2.85 -3.13
C SER A 138 12.27 2.26 -4.16
N THR A 139 11.83 1.28 -4.96
CA THR A 139 12.64 0.68 -6.02
C THR A 139 12.84 1.66 -7.17
N ILE A 140 11.77 2.37 -7.56
CA ILE A 140 11.84 3.44 -8.57
C ILE A 140 12.80 4.55 -8.10
N CYS A 141 12.66 4.99 -6.84
CA CYS A 141 13.55 5.99 -6.25
C CYS A 141 15.03 5.55 -6.29
N ALA A 142 15.32 4.32 -5.86
CA ALA A 142 16.67 3.77 -5.87
C ALA A 142 17.25 3.71 -7.29
N PHE A 143 16.44 3.29 -8.27
CA PHE A 143 16.82 3.27 -9.68
C PHE A 143 17.18 4.67 -10.19
N VAL A 144 16.30 5.66 -10.00
CA VAL A 144 16.50 7.03 -10.49
C VAL A 144 17.74 7.67 -9.86
N ASN A 145 17.96 7.48 -8.55
CA ASN A 145 19.14 8.00 -7.87
C ASN A 145 20.43 7.35 -8.38
N ARG A 146 20.40 6.06 -8.70
CA ARG A 146 21.55 5.36 -9.28
C ARG A 146 21.95 5.96 -10.63
N ILE A 147 20.99 6.15 -11.54
CA ILE A 147 21.26 6.75 -12.85
C ILE A 147 21.83 8.17 -12.71
N ARG A 148 21.23 9.01 -11.85
CA ARG A 148 21.72 10.38 -11.61
C ARG A 148 23.15 10.42 -11.09
N ASN A 149 23.53 9.47 -10.25
CA ASN A 149 24.90 9.37 -9.73
C ASN A 149 25.89 8.90 -10.80
N GLU A 150 25.48 7.97 -11.68
CA GLU A 150 26.28 7.50 -12.81
C GLU A 150 26.53 8.63 -13.82
N GLU A 151 25.51 9.45 -14.12
CA GLU A 151 25.63 10.62 -15.00
C GLU A 151 26.50 11.73 -14.38
N GLY A 152 26.40 11.96 -13.07
CA GLY A 152 27.21 12.94 -12.34
C GLY A 152 28.69 12.58 -12.21
N HIS A 153 29.08 11.33 -12.46
CA HIS A 153 30.48 10.88 -12.46
C HIS A 153 31.13 10.86 -13.84
N ASN A 154 30.37 11.07 -14.93
CA ASN A 154 30.90 11.17 -16.30
C ASN A 154 31.28 12.61 -16.70
N ILE A 155 31.34 13.54 -15.74
CA ILE A 155 31.80 14.92 -15.92
C ILE A 155 33.06 15.12 -15.06
N GLN A 156 34.15 14.41 -15.38
CA GLN A 156 35.51 14.69 -14.90
C GLN A 156 36.50 14.48 -16.02
#